data_AF-A0A162DGB2-F1
#
_entry.id   AF-A0A162DGB2-F1
#
_cell.length_a   1.000
_cell.length_b   1.000
_cell.length_c   1.000
_cell.angle_alpha   90.00
_cell.angle_beta   90.00
_cell.angle_gamma   90.00
#
_symmetry.space_group_name_H-M   'P 1'
#
loop_
_entity.id
_entity.type
_entity.pdbx_description
1 polymer ?
#
loop_
_entity_poly.entity_id
_entity_poly.type
_entity_poly.pdbx_seq_one_letter_code
_entity_poly.pdbx_strand_id
1 'polypeptide(L)'
;MESLFALKKTWEDERFFEANFNIVGQNSSIIMDSYLDESEISKLIDGVKDFIESFGKEEFIWRLEFTEDTPLLSLRFFLQNKVGVIGIEVSADNKLEVPEKLQANFYLTTEFDRLDVFVSKLASFQKGSVLELKVAL
;
A
#
# COMPACT_ATOMS: atom_id res chain seq x y z
N MET A 1 -11.84 -14.91 -3.25
CA MET A 1 -10.74 -14.67 -2.30
C MET A 1 -10.86 -13.21 -1.90
N GLU A 2 -10.91 -12.88 -0.62
CA GLU A 2 -10.98 -11.48 -0.18
C GLU A 2 -9.66 -10.78 -0.51
N SER A 3 -9.77 -9.54 -0.96
CA SER A 3 -8.61 -8.69 -1.24
C SER A 3 -7.94 -8.30 0.07
N LEU A 4 -6.60 -8.26 0.08
CA LEU A 4 -5.78 -8.17 1.27
C LEU A 4 -4.61 -7.24 1.05
N PHE A 5 -4.33 -6.40 2.04
CA PHE A 5 -3.05 -5.75 2.22
C PHE A 5 -2.40 -6.23 3.51
N ALA A 6 -1.18 -6.73 3.41
CA ALA A 6 -0.34 -7.06 4.54
C ALA A 6 1.05 -6.43 4.40
N LEU A 7 1.56 -5.95 5.53
CA LEU A 7 2.90 -5.42 5.67
C LEU A 7 3.52 -5.99 6.94
N LYS A 8 4.71 -6.55 6.82
CA LYS A 8 5.44 -7.15 7.94
C LYS A 8 6.85 -6.60 8.00
N LYS A 9 7.24 -6.04 9.14
CA LYS A 9 8.62 -5.64 9.39
C LYS A 9 9.48 -6.91 9.53
N THR A 10 10.50 -7.06 8.68
CA THR A 10 11.41 -8.22 8.69
C THR A 10 12.74 -7.88 9.37
N TRP A 11 13.16 -6.63 9.26
CA TRP A 11 14.41 -6.12 9.84
C TRP A 11 14.33 -4.61 10.11
N GLU A 12 15.13 -4.09 11.03
CA GLU A 12 15.11 -2.69 11.47
C GLU A 12 16.54 -2.16 11.75
N ASP A 13 16.81 -0.94 11.28
CA ASP A 13 17.99 -0.11 11.57
C ASP A 13 17.58 1.20 12.28
N GLU A 14 18.54 2.05 12.63
CA GLU A 14 18.30 3.36 13.25
C GLU A 14 17.43 4.31 12.42
N ARG A 15 17.38 4.14 11.09
CA ARG A 15 16.67 5.07 10.17
C ARG A 15 15.73 4.42 9.18
N PHE A 16 15.84 3.11 8.98
CA PHE A 16 15.11 2.38 7.96
C PHE A 16 14.67 1.02 8.49
N PHE A 17 13.65 0.45 7.90
CA PHE A 17 13.25 -0.93 8.16
C PHE A 17 12.97 -1.64 6.84
N GLU A 18 13.26 -2.93 6.81
CA GLU A 18 12.84 -3.80 5.73
C GLU A 18 11.42 -4.27 6.03
N ALA A 19 10.55 -4.20 5.02
CA ALA A 19 9.20 -4.71 5.11
C ALA A 19 8.85 -5.59 3.93
N ASN A 20 8.21 -6.70 4.27
CA ASN A 20 7.56 -7.58 3.32
C ASN A 20 6.15 -7.07 3.05
N PHE A 21 5.89 -6.66 1.81
CA PHE A 21 4.55 -6.40 1.29
C PHE A 21 3.97 -7.70 0.76
N ASN A 22 2.73 -7.99 1.16
CA ASN A 22 1.91 -9.03 0.58
C ASN A 22 0.53 -8.45 0.26
N ILE A 23 0.31 -8.19 -1.03
CA ILE A 23 -0.92 -7.57 -1.53
C ILE A 23 -1.62 -8.56 -2.44
N VAL A 24 -2.84 -8.93 -2.07
CA VAL A 24 -3.63 -9.96 -2.76
C VAL A 24 -4.90 -9.31 -3.29
N GLY A 25 -5.07 -9.32 -4.60
CA GLY A 25 -6.33 -9.00 -5.26
C GLY A 25 -7.14 -10.26 -5.57
N GLN A 26 -8.18 -10.09 -6.38
CA GLN A 26 -9.11 -11.19 -6.68
C GLN A 26 -8.44 -12.38 -7.40
N ASN A 27 -7.56 -12.08 -8.36
CA ASN A 27 -6.91 -13.08 -9.24
C ASN A 27 -5.39 -12.91 -9.34
N SER A 28 -4.82 -11.94 -8.61
CA SER A 28 -3.41 -11.58 -8.68
C SER A 28 -2.90 -11.29 -7.28
N SER A 29 -1.61 -11.51 -7.04
CA SER A 29 -0.96 -11.12 -5.80
C SER A 29 0.48 -10.72 -6.07
N ILE A 30 1.01 -9.84 -5.24
CA ILE A 30 2.44 -9.55 -5.19
C ILE A 30 2.96 -9.81 -3.78
N ILE A 31 4.16 -10.37 -3.71
CA ILE A 31 4.95 -10.50 -2.50
C ILE A 31 6.30 -9.90 -2.83
N MET A 32 6.73 -8.92 -2.05
CA MET A 32 8.00 -8.24 -2.28
C MET A 32 8.55 -7.67 -0.99
N ASP A 33 9.87 -7.67 -0.88
CA ASP A 33 10.58 -7.00 0.20
C ASP A 33 11.05 -5.62 -0.28
N SER A 34 10.95 -4.62 0.59
CA SER A 34 11.49 -3.29 0.32
C SER A 34 11.95 -2.62 1.60
N TYR A 35 12.94 -1.75 1.46
CA TYR A 35 13.36 -0.83 2.52
C TYR A 35 12.46 0.41 2.52
N LEU A 36 12.03 0.82 3.71
CA LEU A 36 11.22 2.00 3.94
C LEU A 36 11.79 2.78 5.13
N ASP A 37 11.47 4.07 5.19
CA ASP A 37 11.55 4.84 6.42
C ASP A 37 10.15 5.13 6.98
N GLU A 38 10.09 5.71 8.18
CA GLU A 38 8.82 6.08 8.81
C GLU A 38 8.05 7.13 8.01
N SER A 39 8.74 7.96 7.21
CA SER A 39 8.11 9.02 6.43
C SER A 39 7.26 8.45 5.29
N GLU A 40 7.66 7.34 4.69
CA GLU A 40 6.88 6.66 3.66
C GLU A 40 5.55 6.13 4.19
N ILE A 41 5.54 5.62 5.43
CA ILE A 41 4.31 5.20 6.11
C ILE A 41 3.45 6.41 6.49
N SER A 42 4.05 7.50 6.97
CA SER A 42 3.32 8.76 7.24
C SER A 42 2.61 9.27 5.99
N LYS A 43 3.32 9.33 4.85
CA LYS A 43 2.75 9.78 3.57
C LYS A 43 1.54 8.94 3.16
N LEU A 44 1.63 7.61 3.33
CA LEU A 44 0.50 6.71 3.06
C LEU A 44 -0.67 6.97 4.01
N ILE A 45 -0.41 7.12 5.31
CA ILE A 45 -1.44 7.41 6.32
C ILE A 45 -2.16 8.72 6.01
N ASP A 46 -1.40 9.80 5.81
CA ASP A 46 -1.95 11.14 5.65
C ASP A 46 -2.70 11.25 4.32
N GLY A 47 -2.14 10.71 3.23
CA GLY A 47 -2.83 10.75 1.94
C GLY A 47 -4.11 9.90 1.88
N VAL A 48 -4.16 8.76 2.58
CA VAL A 48 -5.41 8.00 2.71
C VAL A 48 -6.44 8.75 3.57
N LYS A 49 -6.01 9.43 4.63
CA LYS A 49 -6.91 10.29 5.42
C LYS A 49 -7.48 11.44 4.58
N ASP A 50 -6.64 12.15 3.85
CA ASP A 50 -7.07 13.24 2.98
C ASP A 50 -8.05 12.74 1.89
N PHE A 51 -7.80 11.54 1.35
CA PHE A 51 -8.71 10.86 0.44
C PHE A 51 -10.08 10.56 1.09
N ILE A 52 -10.09 10.05 2.34
CA ILE A 52 -11.33 9.81 3.10
C ILE A 52 -12.06 11.11 3.39
N GLU A 53 -11.37 12.13 3.92
CA GLU A 53 -11.94 13.43 4.32
C GLU A 53 -12.53 14.20 3.13
N SER A 54 -11.90 14.07 1.95
CA SER A 54 -12.42 14.63 0.70
C SER A 54 -13.56 13.83 0.08
N PHE A 55 -13.96 12.71 0.68
CA PHE A 55 -14.94 11.74 0.15
C PHE A 55 -14.55 11.20 -1.24
N GLY A 56 -13.25 11.00 -1.47
CA GLY A 56 -12.70 10.49 -2.72
C GLY A 56 -12.92 11.41 -3.93
N LYS A 57 -13.11 12.72 -3.70
CA LYS A 57 -13.22 13.73 -4.78
C LYS A 57 -11.94 13.87 -5.58
N GLU A 58 -10.80 13.76 -4.88
CA GLU A 58 -9.48 13.78 -5.48
C GLU A 58 -8.85 12.40 -5.32
N GLU A 59 -8.18 11.92 -6.36
CA GLU A 59 -7.45 10.65 -6.28
C GLU A 59 -6.17 10.84 -5.47
N PHE A 60 -5.81 9.83 -4.69
CA PHE A 60 -4.55 9.80 -3.96
C PHE A 60 -3.63 8.74 -4.56
N ILE A 61 -2.36 9.10 -4.78
CA ILE A 61 -1.34 8.19 -5.28
C ILE A 61 -0.18 8.17 -4.30
N TRP A 62 0.01 7.03 -3.65
CA TRP A 62 1.20 6.73 -2.88
C TRP A 62 2.21 5.98 -3.76
N ARG A 63 3.49 6.36 -3.66
CA ARG A 63 4.58 5.76 -4.44
C ARG A 63 5.75 5.45 -3.53
N LEU A 64 6.24 4.23 -3.62
CA LEU A 64 7.52 3.83 -3.08
C LEU A 64 8.55 3.87 -4.21
N GLU A 65 9.52 4.76 -4.10
CA GLU A 65 10.53 4.97 -5.15
C GLU A 65 11.59 3.86 -5.13
N PHE A 66 11.93 3.32 -6.30
CA PHE A 66 13.11 2.47 -6.52
C PHE A 66 14.35 3.32 -6.81
N THR A 67 14.15 4.33 -7.65
CA THR A 67 15.08 5.40 -8.02
C THR A 67 14.27 6.71 -8.13
N GLU A 68 14.96 7.86 -8.22
CA GLU A 68 14.33 9.21 -8.21
C GLU A 68 13.11 9.38 -9.14
N ASP A 69 13.02 8.60 -10.23
CA ASP A 69 11.94 8.71 -11.22
C ASP A 69 11.14 7.42 -11.45
N THR A 70 11.43 6.33 -10.72
CA THR A 70 10.79 5.03 -10.98
C THR A 70 10.20 4.43 -9.70
N PRO A 71 8.85 4.37 -9.57
CA PRO A 71 8.24 3.72 -8.42
C PRO A 71 8.40 2.20 -8.50
N LEU A 72 8.94 1.61 -7.44
CA LEU A 72 8.96 0.16 -7.22
C LEU A 72 7.54 -0.37 -6.99
N LEU A 73 6.76 0.36 -6.20
CA LEU A 73 5.38 0.07 -5.83
C LEU A 73 4.57 1.36 -5.83
N SER A 74 3.37 1.33 -6.39
CA SER A 74 2.43 2.44 -6.39
C SER A 74 1.05 1.94 -6.00
N LEU A 75 0.38 2.69 -5.13
CA LEU A 75 -1.00 2.49 -4.73
C LEU A 75 -1.79 3.73 -5.12
N ARG A 76 -2.78 3.59 -6.01
CA ARG A 76 -3.68 4.69 -6.39
C ARG A 76 -5.08 4.41 -5.89
N PHE A 77 -5.58 5.29 -5.04
CA PHE A 77 -6.90 5.27 -4.44
C PHE A 77 -7.83 6.19 -5.23
N PHE A 78 -8.97 5.67 -5.66
CA PHE A 78 -9.96 6.42 -6.42
C PHE A 78 -11.38 5.95 -6.11
N LEU A 79 -12.34 6.86 -6.21
CA LEU A 79 -13.75 6.51 -6.06
C LEU A 79 -14.24 5.79 -7.33
N GLN A 80 -14.48 4.48 -7.23
CA GLN A 80 -14.87 3.66 -8.37
C GLN A 80 -16.33 3.93 -8.78
N ASN A 81 -17.21 4.21 -7.81
CA ASN A 81 -18.60 4.53 -8.10
C ASN A 81 -19.25 5.43 -7.04
N LYS A 82 -20.44 5.95 -7.38
CA LYS A 82 -21.22 6.85 -6.51
C LYS A 82 -21.83 6.18 -5.27
N VAL A 83 -21.70 4.85 -5.14
CA VAL A 83 -22.22 4.07 -4.01
C VAL A 83 -21.16 3.95 -2.90
N GLY A 84 -19.97 4.52 -3.09
CA GLY A 84 -18.90 4.51 -2.09
C GLY A 84 -17.91 3.36 -2.24
N VAL A 85 -17.93 2.64 -3.37
CA VAL A 85 -16.90 1.64 -3.68
C VAL A 85 -15.62 2.36 -4.09
N ILE A 86 -14.52 1.97 -3.47
CA ILE A 86 -13.18 2.53 -3.67
C ILE A 86 -12.35 1.50 -4.43
N GLY A 87 -11.72 1.94 -5.51
CA GLY A 87 -10.71 1.17 -6.20
C GLY A 87 -9.33 1.50 -5.65
N ILE A 88 -8.50 0.48 -5.47
CA ILE A 88 -7.07 0.63 -5.17
C ILE A 88 -6.31 -0.05 -6.30
N GLU A 89 -5.71 0.74 -7.18
CA GLU A 89 -4.80 0.23 -8.21
C GLU A 89 -3.43 -0.02 -7.58
N VAL A 90 -2.96 -1.26 -7.72
CA VAL A 90 -1.65 -1.71 -7.27
C VAL A 90 -0.77 -1.88 -8.50
N SER A 91 0.34 -1.16 -8.56
CA SER A 91 1.35 -1.30 -9.62
C SER A 91 2.71 -1.56 -9.00
N ALA A 92 3.38 -2.63 -9.42
CA ALA A 92 4.74 -2.95 -9.01
C ALA A 92 5.61 -3.22 -10.24
N ASP A 93 6.80 -2.61 -10.27
CA ASP A 93 7.77 -2.80 -11.35
C ASP A 93 9.19 -2.58 -10.80
N ASN A 94 9.94 -3.67 -10.65
CA ASN A 94 11.29 -3.59 -10.08
C ASN A 94 12.38 -3.26 -11.11
N LYS A 95 12.03 -3.14 -12.40
CA LYS A 95 12.95 -2.87 -13.52
C LYS A 95 14.16 -3.80 -13.63
N LEU A 96 14.20 -4.91 -12.90
CA LEU A 96 15.29 -5.88 -12.98
C LEU A 96 15.19 -6.69 -14.28
N GLU A 97 16.30 -7.28 -14.69
CA GLU A 97 16.34 -8.18 -15.84
C GLU A 97 15.84 -9.59 -15.48
N VAL A 98 15.51 -10.38 -16.49
CA VAL A 98 15.14 -11.80 -16.31
C VAL A 98 16.34 -12.56 -15.73
N PRO A 99 16.15 -13.43 -14.72
CA PRO A 99 14.89 -13.97 -14.19
C PRO A 99 14.26 -13.20 -13.02
N GLU A 100 14.85 -12.08 -12.59
CA GLU A 100 14.46 -11.33 -11.39
C GLU A 100 13.40 -10.26 -11.66
N LYS A 101 13.03 -10.05 -12.92
CA LYS A 101 12.01 -9.09 -13.34
C LYS A 101 10.66 -9.34 -12.66
N LEU A 102 10.16 -8.33 -11.95
CA LEU A 102 8.80 -8.24 -11.41
C LEU A 102 8.05 -7.14 -12.13
N GLN A 103 6.89 -7.47 -12.71
CA GLN A 103 5.95 -6.50 -13.25
C GLN A 103 4.52 -6.96 -12.97
N ALA A 104 3.77 -6.18 -12.22
CA ALA A 104 2.40 -6.48 -11.85
C ALA A 104 1.53 -5.23 -11.83
N ASN A 105 0.30 -5.35 -12.32
CA ASN A 105 -0.74 -4.35 -12.15
C ASN A 105 -2.08 -5.06 -11.93
N PHE A 106 -2.79 -4.67 -10.87
CA PHE A 106 -4.09 -5.22 -10.53
C PHE A 106 -4.85 -4.27 -9.59
N TYR A 107 -6.13 -4.56 -9.34
CA TYR A 107 -6.99 -3.73 -8.50
C TYR A 107 -7.48 -4.49 -7.27
N LEU A 108 -7.62 -3.76 -6.17
CA LEU A 108 -8.44 -4.12 -5.01
C LEU A 108 -9.70 -3.25 -5.03
N THR A 109 -10.77 -3.73 -4.41
CA THR A 109 -12.02 -2.98 -4.24
C THR A 109 -12.39 -2.99 -2.78
N THR A 110 -12.63 -1.81 -2.21
CA THR A 110 -12.91 -1.65 -0.78
C THR A 110 -13.97 -0.58 -0.54
N GLU A 111 -14.24 -0.29 0.73
CA GLU A 111 -15.19 0.73 1.20
C GLU A 111 -14.50 1.67 2.20
N PHE A 112 -15.07 2.85 2.45
CA PHE A 112 -14.46 3.88 3.32
C PHE A 112 -14.19 3.38 4.74
N ASP A 113 -15.09 2.58 5.32
CA ASP A 113 -14.95 2.01 6.66
C ASP A 113 -13.72 1.08 6.76
N ARG A 114 -13.39 0.37 5.67
CA ARG A 114 -12.18 -0.46 5.58
C ARG A 114 -10.93 0.39 5.46
N LEU A 115 -10.99 1.56 4.80
CA LEU A 115 -9.87 2.49 4.78
C LEU A 115 -9.60 3.13 6.15
N ASP A 116 -10.63 3.43 6.95
CA ASP A 116 -10.44 3.89 8.33
C ASP A 116 -9.68 2.84 9.17
N VAL A 117 -10.05 1.56 9.03
CA VAL A 117 -9.35 0.44 9.67
C VAL A 117 -7.92 0.31 9.13
N PHE A 118 -7.71 0.50 7.83
CA PHE A 118 -6.41 0.48 7.20
C PHE A 118 -5.47 1.55 7.78
N VAL A 119 -5.93 2.80 7.85
CA VAL A 119 -5.21 3.93 8.46
C VAL A 119 -4.88 3.66 9.93
N SER A 120 -5.83 3.15 10.70
CA SER A 120 -5.62 2.83 12.12
C SER A 120 -4.53 1.76 12.31
N LYS A 121 -4.52 0.74 11.45
CA LYS A 121 -3.51 -0.33 11.50
C LYS A 121 -2.14 0.14 11.02
N LEU A 122 -2.06 0.97 9.99
CA LEU A 122 -0.81 1.61 9.57
C LEU A 122 -0.22 2.47 10.68
N ALA A 123 -1.03 3.28 11.36
CA ALA A 123 -0.58 4.10 12.49
C ALA A 123 -0.06 3.24 13.66
N SER A 124 -0.68 2.08 13.91
CA SER A 124 -0.24 1.14 14.94
C SER A 124 1.08 0.46 14.56
N PHE A 125 1.25 0.12 13.28
CA PHE A 125 2.49 -0.43 12.73
C PHE A 125 3.64 0.60 12.82
N GLN A 126 3.39 1.84 12.42
CA GLN A 126 4.37 2.93 12.48
C GLN A 126 4.87 3.17 13.90
N LYS A 127 3.98 3.16 14.90
CA LYS A 127 4.35 3.31 16.32
C LYS A 127 5.13 2.10 16.89
N GLY A 128 5.41 1.07 16.09
CA GLY A 128 6.04 -0.17 16.54
C GLY A 128 5.17 -0.98 17.50
N SER A 129 3.86 -0.70 17.59
CA SER A 129 2.94 -1.44 18.48
C SER A 129 2.61 -2.82 17.91
N VAL A 130 2.77 -3.01 16.59
CA VAL A 130 2.67 -4.29 15.89
C VAL A 130 3.79 -4.40 14.87
N LEU A 131 4.34 -5.60 14.69
CA LEU A 131 5.36 -5.89 13.66
C LEU A 131 4.74 -6.36 12.34
N GLU A 132 3.46 -6.70 12.36
CA GLU A 132 2.70 -7.15 11.19
C GLU A 132 1.34 -6.46 11.21
N LEU A 133 0.96 -5.88 10.07
CA LEU A 133 -0.39 -5.41 9.82
C LEU A 133 -1.00 -6.25 8.70
N LYS A 134 -2.28 -6.59 8.85
CA LYS A 134 -3.06 -7.33 7.87
C LYS A 134 -4.47 -6.78 7.83
N VAL A 135 -4.92 -6.35 6.64
CA VAL A 135 -6.21 -5.70 6.42
C VAL A 135 -6.88 -6.33 5.21
N ALA A 136 -8.13 -6.75 5.37
CA ALA A 136 -8.98 -7.07 4.23
C ALA A 136 -9.42 -5.73 3.61
N LEU A 137 -9.08 -5.52 2.35
CA LEU A 137 -9.42 -4.32 1.58
C LEU A 137 -10.43 -4.69 0.51
#